data_AF-A0A4Y4XKU9-F1
#
_entry.id   AF-A0A4Y4XKU9-F1
#
_cell.length_a   1.000
_cell.length_b   1.000
_cell.length_c   1.000
_cell.angle_alpha   90.00
_cell.angle_beta   90.00
_cell.angle_gamma   90.00
#
_symmetry.space_group_name_H-M   'P 1'
#
loop_
_entity.id
_entity.type
_entity.pdbx_description
1 polymer ?
#
loop_
_entity_poly.entity_id
_entity_poly.type
_entity_poly.pdbx_seq_one_letter_code
_entity_poly.pdbx_strand_id
1 'polypeptide(L)' 'TVLNHDNYTEILEVLEKTMQDVLKAKEVPASNEKQCGWAANHTLEGAKNLAHAFLDKRAEWSEVGV' A
#
# COMPACT_ATOMS: atom_id res chain seq x y z
N THR A 1 9.84 -6.73 -10.59
CA THR A 1 9.27 -7.94 -11.19
C THR A 1 8.65 -8.78 -10.10
N VAL A 2 7.54 -9.45 -10.38
CA VAL A 2 6.96 -10.47 -9.51
C VAL A 2 7.14 -11.84 -10.18
N LEU A 3 7.02 -12.92 -9.41
CA LEU A 3 7.30 -14.26 -9.91
C LEU A 3 6.23 -14.72 -10.91
N ASN A 4 6.63 -15.11 -12.12
CA ASN A 4 5.78 -15.71 -13.15
C ASN A 4 4.51 -14.90 -13.50
N HIS A 5 4.60 -13.58 -13.42
CA HIS A 5 3.50 -12.67 -13.75
C HIS A 5 4.06 -11.40 -14.39
N ASP A 6 3.52 -11.05 -15.56
CA ASP A 6 4.02 -9.96 -16.41
C ASP A 6 2.87 -9.10 -16.98
N ASN A 7 1.70 -9.11 -16.32
CA ASN A 7 0.57 -8.26 -16.72
C ASN A 7 0.56 -6.97 -15.89
N TYR A 8 1.01 -5.88 -16.51
CA TYR A 8 1.09 -4.57 -15.86
C TYR A 8 -0.26 -4.07 -15.31
N THR A 9 -1.35 -4.20 -16.07
CA THR A 9 -2.68 -3.75 -15.65
C THR A 9 -3.15 -4.50 -14.40
N GLU A 10 -2.93 -5.82 -14.35
CA GLU A 10 -3.29 -6.62 -13.18
C GLU A 10 -2.48 -6.20 -11.94
N ILE A 11 -1.21 -5.79 -12.10
CA ILE A 11 -0.43 -5.24 -10.98
C ILE A 11 -1.07 -3.95 -10.45
N LEU A 12 -1.51 -3.04 -11.32
CA LEU A 12 -2.18 -1.82 -10.89
C LEU A 12 -3.50 -2.11 -10.15
N GLU A 13 -4.29 -3.07 -10.63
CA GLU A 13 -5.52 -3.48 -9.96
C GLU A 13 -5.26 -4.11 -8.58
N VAL A 14 -4.21 -4.92 -8.46
CA VAL A 14 -3.80 -5.51 -7.17
C VAL A 14 -3.39 -4.41 -6.20
N LEU A 15 -2.61 -3.43 -6.64
CA LEU A 15 -2.21 -2.29 -5.81
C LEU A 15 -3.42 -1.46 -5.37
N GLU A 16 -4.35 -1.17 -6.29
CA GLU A 16 -5.57 -0.43 -5.99
C GLU A 16 -6.41 -1.13 -4.91
N LYS A 17 -6.69 -2.42 -5.09
CA LYS A 17 -7.43 -3.23 -4.10
C LYS A 17 -6.71 -3.27 -2.75
N THR A 18 -5.39 -3.44 -2.78
CA THR A 18 -4.55 -3.46 -1.57
C THR A 18 -4.67 -2.15 -0.79
N MET A 19 -4.55 -1.00 -1.46
CA MET A 19 -4.64 0.30 -0.81
C MET A 19 -6.05 0.59 -0.29
N GLN A 20 -7.09 0.16 -1.01
CA GLN A 20 -8.47 0.24 -0.52
C GLN A 20 -8.67 -0.55 0.79
N ASP A 21 -8.01 -1.69 0.94
CA ASP A 21 -8.07 -2.47 2.17
C ASP A 21 -7.20 -1.89 3.30
N VAL A 22 -6.07 -1.23 2.97
CA VAL A 22 -5.29 -0.44 3.94
C VAL A 22 -6.18 0.65 4.58
N LEU A 23 -7.03 1.33 3.80
CA LEU A 23 -7.96 2.33 4.34
C LEU A 23 -8.98 1.74 5.33
N LYS A 24 -9.36 0.47 5.16
CA LYS A 24 -10.28 -0.26 6.05
C LYS A 24 -9.59 -0.89 7.25
N ALA A 25 -8.25 -0.95 7.28
CA ALA A 25 -7.49 -1.58 8.35
C ALA A 25 -7.80 -0.95 9.72
N LYS A 26 -7.79 -1.76 10.79
CA LYS A 26 -8.08 -1.30 12.16
C LYS A 26 -6.83 -1.22 13.03
N GLU A 27 -5.72 -1.77 12.57
CA GLU A 27 -4.43 -1.79 13.25
C GLU A 27 -3.29 -1.89 12.22
N VAL A 28 -2.06 -1.63 12.65
CA VAL A 28 -0.86 -2.00 11.89
C VAL A 28 -0.52 -3.43 12.25
N PRO A 29 -0.57 -4.40 11.31
CA PRO A 29 -0.32 -5.79 11.64
C PRO A 29 1.13 -5.99 12.12
N ALA A 30 1.31 -6.86 13.11
CA ALA A 30 2.61 -7.21 13.66
C ALA A 30 3.43 -6.03 14.27
N SER A 31 2.79 -4.92 14.63
CA SER A 31 3.44 -3.79 15.31
C SER A 31 3.72 -4.06 16.80
N ASN A 32 4.46 -5.13 17.10
CA ASN A 32 4.90 -5.51 18.44
C ASN A 32 6.35 -6.04 18.43
N GLU A 33 7.02 -6.06 19.59
CA GLU A 33 8.47 -6.33 19.69
C GLU A 33 8.87 -7.76 19.31
N LYS A 34 7.94 -8.72 19.31
CA LYS A 34 8.24 -10.09 18.89
C LYS A 34 8.37 -10.21 17.36
N GLN A 35 7.71 -9.33 16.62
CA GLN A 35 7.52 -9.45 15.18
C GLN A 35 8.08 -8.26 14.39
N CYS A 36 8.39 -7.14 15.04
CA CYS A 36 8.95 -5.95 14.43
C CYS A 36 10.18 -5.46 15.20
N GLY A 37 11.28 -5.20 14.48
CA GLY A 37 12.53 -4.70 15.04
C GLY A 37 12.44 -3.28 15.61
N TRP A 38 11.38 -2.53 15.28
CA TRP A 38 11.11 -1.21 15.86
C TRP A 38 9.60 -0.96 16.03
N ALA A 39 8.97 -1.75 16.90
CA ALA A 39 7.52 -1.72 17.11
C ALA A 39 6.96 -0.34 17.53
N ALA A 40 7.76 0.47 18.23
CA ALA A 40 7.33 1.78 18.70
C ALA A 40 7.11 2.83 17.58
N ASN A 41 7.69 2.65 16.39
CA ASN A 41 7.70 3.67 15.35
C ASN A 41 6.67 3.39 14.25
N HIS A 42 5.41 3.20 14.64
CA HIS A 42 4.30 2.98 13.72
C HIS A 42 3.15 3.96 13.96
N THR A 43 2.43 4.29 12.88
CA THR A 43 1.14 4.99 12.94
C THR A 43 0.21 4.45 11.85
N LEU A 44 -0.99 4.01 12.24
CA LEU A 44 -2.03 3.57 11.30
C LEU A 44 -2.57 4.75 10.49
N GLU A 45 -2.80 5.88 11.15
CA GLU A 45 -3.37 7.08 10.52
C GLU A 45 -2.44 7.62 9.42
N GLY A 46 -1.14 7.75 9.72
CA GLY A 46 -0.16 8.20 8.74
C GLY A 46 -0.10 7.28 7.51
N ALA A 47 -0.17 5.97 7.71
CA ALA A 47 -0.21 5.00 6.61
C ALA A 47 -1.48 5.15 5.75
N LYS A 48 -2.65 5.35 6.39
CA LYS A 48 -3.91 5.57 5.67
C LYS A 48 -3.91 6.88 4.88
N ASN A 49 -3.34 7.95 5.43
CA ASN A 49 -3.26 9.24 4.75
C ASN A 49 -2.45 9.13 3.45
N LEU A 50 -1.33 8.40 3.48
CA LEU A 50 -0.52 8.14 2.28
C LEU A 50 -1.26 7.23 1.28
N ALA A 51 -1.92 6.17 1.75
CA ALA A 51 -2.72 5.29 0.89
C ALA A 51 -3.85 6.05 0.19
N HIS A 52 -4.51 6.96 0.90
CA HIS A 52 -5.55 7.83 0.34
C HIS A 52 -4.98 8.75 -0.75
N ALA A 53 -3.92 9.49 -0.44
CA ALA A 53 -3.28 10.40 -1.39
C ALA A 53 -2.77 9.67 -2.65
N PHE A 54 -2.31 8.43 -2.50
CA PHE A 54 -1.89 7.59 -3.63
C PHE A 54 -3.09 7.15 -4.49
N LEU A 55 -4.20 6.74 -3.87
CA LEU A 55 -5.45 6.38 -4.55
C LEU A 55 -6.10 7.57 -5.26
N ASP A 56 -6.04 8.78 -4.71
CA ASP A 56 -6.58 9.98 -5.34
C ASP A 56 -5.97 10.24 -6.72
N LYS A 57 -4.72 9.82 -6.91
CA LYS A 57 -3.96 9.93 -8.17
C LYS A 57 -3.97 8.66 -9.00
N ARG A 58 -4.90 7.74 -8.77
CA ARG A 58 -5.01 6.44 -9.47
C ARG A 58 -4.95 6.54 -11.00
N ALA A 59 -5.53 7.58 -11.58
CA ALA A 59 -5.53 7.80 -13.02
C ALA A 59 -4.13 8.05 -13.60
N GLU A 60 -3.20 8.59 -12.80
CA GLU A 60 -1.86 8.98 -13.22
C GLU A 60 -0.84 7.84 -13.10
N TRP A 61 -1.18 6.70 -12.49
CA TRP A 61 -0.19 5.67 -12.12
C TRP A 61 0.61 5.07 -13.30
N SER A 62 0.03 5.05 -14.50
CA SER A 62 0.69 4.57 -15.72
C SER A 62 1.48 5.66 -16.47
N GLU A 63 1.37 6.91 -16.05
CA GLU A 63 2.01 8.06 -16.67
C GLU A 63 3.35 8.34 -15.97
N VAL A 64 4.41 7.65 -16.41
CA VAL A 64 5.74 7.78 -15.79
C VAL A 64 6.43 9.10 -16.18
N GLY A 65 6.05 9.70 -17.33
CA GLY A 65 6.43 11.07 -17.68
C GLY A 65 7.89 11.28 -18.10
N VAL A 66 8.54 10.27 -18.69
CA VAL A 66 9.90 10.38 -19.27
C VAL A 66 9.84 10.32 -20.79
#